data_AF-A0A0X3NR42-F1
#
_entry.id   AF-A0A0X3NR42-F1
#
_cell.length_a   1.000
_cell.length_b   1.000
_cell.length_c   1.000
_cell.angle_alpha   90.00
_cell.angle_beta   90.00
_cell.angle_gamma   90.00
#
_symmetry.space_group_name_H-M   'P 1'
#
loop_
_entity.id
_entity.type
_entity.pdbx_description
1 polymer ?
#
loop_
_entity_poly.entity_id
_entity_poly.type
_entity_poly.pdbx_seq_one_letter_code
_entity_poly.pdbx_strand_id
1 'polypeptide(L)'
;MVHFYRRFLPNCADTIPPVTNLLSGPKRSFELTQDALVAFKKGKPALTDATLLTHSTPDTPIALNIDASNVAVGAVLQQHLVGQTQTLAFFSRKLTPTELHYSTFGRELLVVYLAVKHSQHFLEGRDFTIFTDHKPLSFAFKSNSDKINGRELRQLDFISQFNSVLPRPSVSESYSEKDLATCSLDYPRCDRVCRPLEPPPPMTVHSGLSLEGQRLSASNATFARRF
;
A
#
# COMPACT_ATOMS: atom_id res chain seq x y z
N MET A 1 -3.31 -3.09 -19.00
CA MET A 1 -2.85 -4.14 -18.06
C MET A 1 -1.80 -3.63 -17.09
N VAL A 2 -0.61 -3.18 -17.52
CA VAL A 2 0.44 -2.69 -16.60
C VAL A 2 -0.06 -1.61 -15.62
N HIS A 3 -0.87 -0.67 -16.11
CA HIS A 3 -1.42 0.40 -15.27
C HIS A 3 -2.32 -0.12 -14.12
N PHE A 4 -2.98 -1.27 -14.29
CA PHE A 4 -3.81 -1.88 -13.25
C PHE A 4 -2.96 -2.39 -12.08
N TYR A 5 -1.78 -2.94 -12.38
CA TYR A 5 -0.81 -3.43 -11.40
C TYR A 5 0.18 -2.36 -10.94
N ARG A 6 0.02 -1.08 -11.33
CA ARG A 6 0.97 0.00 -11.00
C ARG A 6 1.28 0.11 -9.51
N ARG A 7 0.33 -0.27 -8.65
CA ARG A 7 0.47 -0.25 -7.20
C ARG A 7 1.41 -1.32 -6.66
N PHE A 8 1.88 -2.24 -7.48
CA PHE A 8 2.79 -3.32 -7.09
C PHE A 8 4.11 -3.22 -7.85
N LEU A 9 4.25 -2.21 -8.70
CA LEU A 9 5.41 -1.97 -9.53
C LEU A 9 6.23 -0.80 -8.96
N PRO A 10 7.45 -1.05 -8.46
CA PRO A 10 8.32 0.03 -8.01
C PRO A 10 8.67 0.94 -9.19
N ASN A 11 8.72 2.26 -8.96
CA ASN A 11 9.10 3.27 -9.95
C ASN A 11 8.39 3.14 -11.31
N CYS A 12 7.11 2.73 -11.27
CA CYS A 12 6.28 2.61 -12.47
C CYS A 12 6.16 3.94 -13.22
N ALA A 13 6.13 5.06 -12.49
CA ALA A 13 6.07 6.41 -13.05
C ALA A 13 7.30 6.78 -13.87
N ASP A 14 8.44 6.11 -13.71
CA ASP A 14 9.67 6.37 -14.48
C ASP A 14 9.90 5.33 -15.57
N THR A 15 9.47 4.09 -15.33
CA THR A 15 9.69 2.97 -16.26
C THR A 15 8.71 2.96 -17.44
N ILE A 16 7.43 3.29 -17.21
CA ILE A 16 6.37 3.23 -18.24
C ILE A 16 6.25 4.46 -19.16
N PRO A 17 6.68 5.69 -18.79
CA PRO A 17 6.57 6.88 -19.65
C PRO A 17 7.04 6.71 -21.09
N PRO A 18 8.18 6.06 -21.41
CA PRO A 18 8.61 5.90 -22.79
C PRO A 18 7.55 5.19 -23.65
N VAL A 19 6.82 4.24 -23.06
CA VAL A 19 5.74 3.51 -23.75
C VAL A 19 4.46 4.36 -23.84
N THR A 20 4.06 5.05 -22.76
CA THR A 20 2.84 5.88 -22.78
C THR A 20 2.99 7.15 -23.61
N ASN A 21 4.20 7.70 -23.72
CA ASN A 21 4.50 8.87 -24.54
C ASN A 21 4.31 8.58 -26.03
N LEU A 22 4.47 7.32 -26.47
CA LEU A 22 4.18 6.93 -27.85
C LEU A 22 2.70 7.13 -28.20
N LEU A 23 1.80 6.94 -27.22
CA LEU A 23 0.35 7.09 -27.37
C LEU A 23 -0.13 8.55 -27.29
N SER A 24 0.76 9.48 -26.99
CA SER A 24 0.43 10.90 -26.80
C SER A 24 0.42 11.65 -28.13
N GLY A 25 -0.65 12.41 -28.39
CA GLY A 25 -0.80 13.28 -29.57
C GLY A 25 -1.45 12.62 -30.80
N PRO A 26 -1.84 13.41 -31.82
CA PRO A 26 -2.42 12.89 -33.05
C PRO A 26 -1.32 12.34 -33.97
N LYS A 27 -1.02 11.05 -33.89
CA LYS A 27 0.00 10.41 -34.75
C LYS A 27 -0.64 9.52 -35.82
N ARG A 28 -0.23 9.72 -37.08
CA ARG A 28 -0.61 8.87 -38.23
C ARG A 28 0.22 7.60 -38.33
N SER A 29 1.44 7.59 -37.79
CA SER A 29 2.35 6.44 -37.79
C SER A 29 2.82 6.11 -36.37
N PHE A 30 2.91 4.81 -36.08
CA PHE A 30 3.35 4.27 -34.80
C PHE A 30 4.71 3.61 -34.99
N GLU A 31 5.75 4.24 -34.49
CA GLU A 31 7.11 3.69 -34.51
C GLU A 31 7.56 3.40 -33.07
N LEU A 32 8.07 2.18 -32.87
CA LEU A 32 8.49 1.71 -31.57
C LEU A 32 9.95 2.12 -31.33
N THR A 33 10.16 3.21 -30.60
CA THR A 33 11.51 3.69 -30.24
C THR A 33 12.26 2.65 -29.39
N GLN A 34 13.60 2.64 -29.48
CA GLN A 34 14.42 1.74 -28.66
C GLN A 34 14.18 1.92 -27.16
N ASP A 35 13.98 3.15 -26.69
CA ASP A 35 13.66 3.44 -25.28
C ASP A 35 12.34 2.79 -24.84
N ALA A 36 11.33 2.80 -25.71
CA ALA A 36 10.05 2.15 -25.45
C ALA A 36 10.17 0.62 -25.41
N LEU A 37 11.03 0.04 -26.25
CA LEU A 37 11.36 -1.38 -26.21
C LEU A 37 12.06 -1.78 -24.92
N VAL A 38 13.02 -0.98 -24.46
CA VAL A 38 13.72 -1.22 -23.19
C VAL A 38 12.75 -1.13 -22.02
N ALA A 39 11.94 -0.08 -21.97
CA ALA A 39 10.89 0.09 -20.97
C ALA A 39 9.90 -1.09 -20.95
N PHE A 40 9.46 -1.54 -22.13
CA PHE A 40 8.55 -2.67 -22.26
C PHE A 40 9.18 -3.99 -21.77
N LYS A 41 10.46 -4.24 -22.12
CA LYS A 41 11.19 -5.42 -21.65
C LYS A 41 11.40 -5.39 -20.13
N LYS A 42 11.67 -4.23 -19.54
CA LYS A 42 11.81 -4.05 -18.08
C LYS A 42 10.48 -4.21 -17.34
N GLY A 43 9.37 -3.81 -17.94
CA GLY A 43 8.04 -3.94 -17.33
C GLY A 43 7.54 -5.37 -17.19
N LYS A 44 8.01 -6.31 -18.02
CA LYS A 44 7.61 -7.72 -17.97
C LYS A 44 8.02 -8.42 -16.66
N PRO A 45 9.32 -8.49 -16.28
CA PRO A 45 9.73 -9.14 -15.05
C PRO A 45 9.11 -8.45 -13.83
N ALA A 46 9.08 -7.12 -13.81
CA ALA A 46 8.44 -6.37 -12.72
C ALA A 46 6.97 -6.78 -12.52
N LEU A 47 6.23 -7.06 -13.61
CA LEU A 47 4.85 -7.54 -13.52
C LEU A 47 4.76 -8.98 -13.03
N THR A 48 5.71 -9.84 -13.41
CA THR A 48 5.81 -11.22 -12.89
C THR A 48 6.13 -11.21 -11.40
N ASP A 49 7.10 -10.43 -10.95
CA ASP A 49 7.48 -10.32 -9.54
C ASP A 49 6.34 -9.72 -8.71
N ALA A 50 5.65 -8.72 -9.27
CA ALA A 50 4.46 -8.13 -8.65
C ALA A 50 3.29 -9.11 -8.48
N THR A 51 3.25 -10.27 -9.16
CA THR A 51 2.21 -11.28 -8.90
C THR A 51 2.44 -12.08 -7.61
N LEU A 52 3.62 -11.97 -7.00
CA LEU A 52 3.94 -12.52 -5.66
C LEU A 52 3.39 -11.63 -4.54
N LEU A 53 2.14 -11.18 -4.69
CA LEU A 53 1.50 -10.22 -3.80
C LEU A 53 1.43 -10.73 -2.37
N THR A 54 1.83 -9.86 -1.45
CA THR A 54 1.64 -10.08 -0.02
C THR A 54 0.25 -9.60 0.40
N HIS A 55 -0.48 -10.43 1.14
CA HIS A 55 -1.77 -10.05 1.70
C HIS A 55 -1.61 -9.20 2.96
N SER A 56 -2.48 -8.20 3.13
CA SER A 56 -2.50 -7.36 4.34
C SER A 56 -3.07 -8.13 5.52
N THR A 57 -2.33 -8.21 6.62
CA THR A 57 -2.79 -8.80 7.88
C THR A 57 -3.56 -7.77 8.72
N PRO A 58 -4.71 -8.12 9.32
CA PRO A 58 -5.60 -7.15 9.96
C PRO A 58 -5.02 -6.39 11.16
N ASP A 59 -4.06 -6.98 11.89
CA ASP A 59 -3.51 -6.40 13.13
C ASP A 59 -2.03 -6.05 13.07
N THR A 60 -1.43 -6.03 11.88
CA THR A 60 -0.02 -5.70 11.73
C THR A 60 0.19 -4.19 11.57
N PRO A 61 1.17 -3.59 12.26
CA PRO A 61 1.49 -2.19 12.09
C PRO A 61 1.93 -1.91 10.65
N ILE A 62 1.38 -0.84 10.09
CA ILE A 62 1.62 -0.41 8.72
C ILE A 62 2.49 0.84 8.73
N ALA A 63 3.42 0.92 7.79
CA ALA A 63 4.28 2.06 7.56
C ALA A 63 4.15 2.56 6.13
N LEU A 64 4.20 3.87 5.96
CA LEU A 64 4.22 4.55 4.69
C LEU A 64 5.56 5.28 4.55
N ASN A 65 6.48 4.72 3.77
CA ASN A 65 7.73 5.36 3.42
C ASN A 65 7.52 6.28 2.22
N ILE A 66 7.99 7.51 2.31
CA ILE A 66 7.68 8.55 1.35
C ILE A 66 8.97 9.20 0.84
N ASP A 67 8.99 9.51 -0.45
CA ASP A 67 10.09 10.21 -1.10
C ASP A 67 9.56 11.18 -2.17
N ALA A 68 10.09 12.40 -2.19
CA ALA A 68 9.78 13.42 -3.18
C ALA A 68 11.04 13.93 -3.86
N SER A 69 11.09 13.78 -5.17
CA SER A 69 12.14 14.36 -6.01
C SER A 69 11.65 15.66 -6.68
N ASN A 70 12.56 16.29 -7.43
CA ASN A 70 12.22 17.44 -8.27
C ASN A 70 11.34 17.09 -9.48
N VAL A 71 11.17 15.81 -9.82
CA VAL A 71 10.50 15.36 -11.06
C VAL A 71 9.26 14.51 -10.77
N ALA A 72 9.35 13.65 -9.77
CA ALA A 72 8.33 12.68 -9.42
C ALA A 72 8.26 12.50 -7.91
N VAL A 73 7.12 11.97 -7.47
CA VAL A 73 6.85 11.64 -6.08
C VAL A 73 6.52 10.17 -5.95
N GLY A 74 6.91 9.55 -4.85
CA GLY A 74 6.74 8.13 -4.60
C GLY A 74 6.47 7.80 -3.15
N ALA A 75 5.83 6.66 -2.92
CA ALA A 75 5.67 6.09 -1.60
C ALA A 75 5.62 4.56 -1.64
N VAL A 76 5.97 3.93 -0.53
CA VAL A 76 5.92 2.48 -0.32
C VAL A 76 5.14 2.22 0.95
N LEU A 77 4.02 1.50 0.81
CA LEU A 77 3.21 0.97 1.89
C LEU A 77 3.78 -0.39 2.30
N GLN A 78 4.17 -0.51 3.57
CA GLN A 78 4.77 -1.70 4.13
C GLN A 78 4.03 -2.14 5.39
N GLN A 79 4.03 -3.43 5.66
CA GLN A 79 3.61 -3.99 6.94
C GLN A 79 4.81 -4.64 7.62
N HIS A 80 4.87 -4.51 8.94
CA HIS A 80 5.90 -5.17 9.74
C HIS A 80 5.31 -6.41 10.41
N LEU A 81 5.75 -7.59 9.97
CA LEU A 81 5.50 -8.86 10.66
C LEU A 81 6.70 -9.17 11.55
N VAL A 82 6.50 -10.09 12.51
CA VAL A 82 7.57 -10.54 13.41
C VAL A 82 8.76 -11.04 12.58
N GLY A 83 9.84 -10.25 12.58
CA GLY A 83 11.10 -10.56 11.90
C GLY A 83 11.18 -10.22 10.42
N GLN A 84 10.14 -9.66 9.78
CA GLN A 84 10.19 -9.28 8.35
C GLN A 84 9.30 -8.07 8.02
N THR A 85 9.83 -7.16 7.19
CA THR A 85 9.07 -6.07 6.56
C THR A 85 8.60 -6.53 5.19
N GLN A 86 7.30 -6.44 4.93
CA GLN A 86 6.72 -6.83 3.63
C GLN A 86 6.06 -5.64 2.97
N THR A 87 6.32 -5.46 1.67
CA THR A 87 5.70 -4.39 0.89
C THR A 87 4.31 -4.80 0.44
N LEU A 88 3.31 -3.97 0.77
CA LEU A 88 1.92 -4.15 0.37
C LEU A 88 1.60 -3.44 -0.93
N ALA A 89 2.10 -2.21 -1.08
CA ALA A 89 1.85 -1.40 -2.26
C ALA A 89 2.95 -0.35 -2.47
N PHE A 90 3.12 0.02 -3.72
CA PHE A 90 3.92 1.14 -4.20
C PHE A 90 2.99 2.22 -4.75
N PHE A 91 3.44 3.45 -4.65
CA PHE A 91 2.83 4.61 -5.27
C PHE A 91 3.93 5.38 -5.97
N SER A 92 3.70 5.79 -7.20
CA SER A 92 4.59 6.71 -7.91
C SER A 92 3.79 7.55 -8.89
N ARG A 93 4.11 8.83 -8.98
CA ARG A 93 3.46 9.77 -9.90
C ARG A 93 4.43 10.86 -10.31
N LYS A 94 4.47 11.19 -11.61
CA LYS A 94 5.16 12.38 -12.10
C LYS A 94 4.45 13.64 -11.65
N LEU A 95 5.23 14.66 -11.30
CA LEU A 95 4.72 15.98 -11.00
C LEU A 95 4.25 16.67 -12.28
N THR A 96 3.13 17.39 -12.19
CA THR A 96 2.65 18.26 -13.26
C THR A 96 3.53 19.51 -13.37
N PRO A 97 3.51 20.22 -14.51
CA PRO A 97 4.31 21.44 -14.70
C PRO A 97 4.11 22.47 -13.57
N THR A 98 2.89 22.59 -13.06
CA THR A 98 2.58 23.48 -11.93
C THR A 98 3.16 22.98 -10.61
N GLU A 99 3.14 21.66 -10.36
CA GLU A 99 3.66 21.05 -9.14
C GLU A 99 5.19 21.04 -9.09
N LEU A 100 5.88 21.03 -10.24
CA LEU A 100 7.34 21.17 -10.30
C LEU A 100 7.82 22.49 -9.66
N HIS A 101 7.03 23.55 -9.77
CA HIS A 101 7.32 24.86 -9.20
C HIS A 101 6.99 24.98 -7.70
N TYR A 102 6.51 23.92 -7.06
CA TYR A 102 6.26 23.97 -5.62
C TYR A 102 7.59 24.01 -4.85
N SER A 103 7.55 24.62 -3.67
CA SER A 103 8.67 24.56 -2.72
C SER A 103 8.96 23.10 -2.34
N THR A 104 10.14 22.83 -1.80
CA THR A 104 10.50 21.51 -1.27
C THR A 104 9.45 21.03 -0.28
N PHE A 105 9.09 21.86 0.70
CA PHE A 105 8.02 21.59 1.65
C PHE A 105 6.68 21.24 0.98
N GLY A 106 6.27 22.01 -0.04
CA GLY A 106 5.01 21.78 -0.74
C GLY A 106 4.99 20.47 -1.53
N ARG A 107 6.13 20.03 -2.08
CA ARG A 107 6.25 18.73 -2.77
C ARG A 107 6.25 17.56 -1.80
N GLU A 108 6.94 17.72 -0.68
CA GLU A 108 6.96 16.73 0.42
C GLU A 108 5.55 16.53 0.99
N LEU A 109 4.84 17.60 1.32
CA LEU A 109 3.45 17.51 1.78
C LEU A 109 2.53 16.91 0.71
N LEU A 110 2.73 17.26 -0.56
CA LEU A 110 1.95 16.74 -1.67
C LEU A 110 2.09 15.21 -1.80
N VAL A 111 3.31 14.66 -1.64
CA VAL A 111 3.49 13.22 -1.73
C VAL A 111 2.80 12.50 -0.57
N VAL A 112 2.85 13.04 0.65
CA VAL A 112 2.09 12.48 1.79
C VAL A 112 0.60 12.45 1.49
N TYR A 113 0.05 13.59 1.07
CA TYR A 113 -1.36 13.70 0.74
C TYR A 113 -1.79 12.67 -0.31
N LEU A 114 -1.02 12.55 -1.40
CA LEU A 114 -1.35 11.63 -2.49
C LEU A 114 -1.18 10.17 -2.10
N ALA A 115 -0.15 9.84 -1.33
CA ALA A 115 0.12 8.48 -0.88
C ALA A 115 -0.95 7.98 0.11
N VAL A 116 -1.37 8.84 1.03
CA VAL A 116 -2.49 8.56 1.96
C VAL A 116 -3.78 8.39 1.18
N LYS A 117 -4.09 9.31 0.26
CA LYS A 117 -5.29 9.20 -0.59
C LYS A 117 -5.30 7.92 -1.44
N HIS A 118 -4.16 7.52 -1.99
CA HIS A 118 -4.04 6.31 -2.78
C HIS A 118 -4.23 5.04 -1.93
N SER A 119 -3.70 5.06 -0.71
CA SER A 119 -3.68 3.90 0.19
C SER A 119 -4.79 3.93 1.23
N GLN A 120 -5.77 4.83 1.08
CA GLN A 120 -6.82 5.09 2.07
C GLN A 120 -7.51 3.80 2.55
N HIS A 121 -7.85 2.90 1.64
CA HIS A 121 -8.44 1.59 1.94
C HIS A 121 -7.59 0.68 2.84
N PHE A 122 -6.28 0.87 2.93
CA PHE A 122 -5.41 0.16 3.87
C PHE A 122 -5.23 0.90 5.20
N LEU A 123 -5.37 2.22 5.20
CA LEU A 123 -5.07 3.09 6.34
C LEU A 123 -6.31 3.38 7.20
N GLU A 124 -7.51 3.34 6.61
CA GLU A 124 -8.76 3.59 7.32
C GLU A 124 -8.96 2.58 8.46
N GLY A 125 -9.25 3.12 9.65
CA GLY A 125 -9.50 2.31 10.85
C GLY A 125 -8.25 1.67 11.46
N ARG A 126 -7.04 2.06 11.01
CA ARG A 126 -5.77 1.51 11.52
C ARG A 126 -4.80 2.61 11.92
N ASP A 127 -3.93 2.27 12.86
CA ASP A 127 -2.76 3.07 13.18
C ASP A 127 -1.61 2.73 12.21
N PHE A 128 -0.98 3.77 11.67
CA PHE A 128 0.13 3.64 10.73
C PHE A 128 1.20 4.72 10.96
N THR A 129 2.42 4.50 10.49
CA THR A 129 3.50 5.49 10.63
C THR A 129 3.92 6.03 9.27
N ILE A 130 3.99 7.36 9.13
CA ILE A 130 4.50 8.00 7.92
C ILE A 130 5.97 8.36 8.11
N PHE A 131 6.86 7.76 7.33
CA PHE A 131 8.27 8.05 7.33
C PHE A 131 8.64 9.04 6.22
N THR A 132 9.21 10.17 6.62
CA THR A 132 9.77 11.21 5.75
C THR A 132 11.14 11.63 6.30
N ASP A 133 12.06 11.99 5.42
CA ASP A 133 13.35 12.62 5.73
C ASP A 133 13.23 14.14 5.90
N HIS A 134 12.11 14.73 5.50
CA HIS A 134 11.88 16.17 5.54
C HIS A 134 11.44 16.67 6.93
N LYS A 135 12.42 17.05 7.76
CA LYS A 135 12.20 17.54 9.14
C LYS A 135 11.12 18.63 9.28
N PRO A 136 11.04 19.67 8.42
CA PRO A 136 10.00 20.70 8.56
C PRO A 136 8.58 20.14 8.46
N LEU A 137 8.38 19.06 7.71
CA LEU A 137 7.07 18.42 7.57
C LEU A 137 6.61 17.80 8.89
N SER A 138 7.53 17.19 9.64
CA SER A 138 7.27 16.62 10.97
C SER A 138 6.81 17.67 11.99
N PHE A 139 7.23 18.92 11.84
CA PHE A 139 6.79 20.02 12.70
C PHE A 139 5.47 20.62 12.25
N ALA A 140 5.17 20.62 10.94
CA ALA A 140 3.94 21.19 10.39
C ALA A 140 2.66 20.55 10.97
N PHE A 141 2.69 19.25 11.29
CA PHE A 141 1.57 18.57 11.94
C PHE A 141 1.34 18.99 13.41
N LYS A 142 2.33 19.61 14.05
CA LYS A 142 2.29 20.01 15.46
C LYS A 142 2.02 21.50 15.66
N SER A 143 2.28 22.32 14.65
CA SER A 143 2.18 23.78 14.74
C SER A 143 1.09 24.33 13.83
N ASN A 144 0.16 25.10 14.38
CA ASN A 144 -0.71 25.98 13.59
C ASN A 144 0.12 27.18 13.14
N SER A 145 0.72 27.11 11.96
CA SER A 145 1.52 28.22 11.43
C SER A 145 0.71 29.03 10.42
N ASP A 146 0.58 30.33 10.65
CA ASP A 146 -0.15 31.28 9.78
C ASP A 146 0.49 31.47 8.40
N LYS A 147 1.62 30.81 8.12
CA LYS A 147 2.41 30.95 6.88
C LYS A 147 2.13 29.86 5.84
N ILE A 148 1.17 28.97 6.08
CA ILE A 148 0.85 27.84 5.18
C ILE A 148 -0.14 28.30 4.11
N ASN A 149 0.13 27.94 2.85
CA ASN A 149 -0.76 28.25 1.73
C ASN A 149 -2.10 27.49 1.88
N GLY A 150 -3.23 28.07 1.46
CA GLY A 150 -4.55 27.44 1.60
C GLY A 150 -4.66 26.05 0.95
N ARG A 151 -3.89 25.75 -0.10
CA ARG A 151 -3.79 24.38 -0.65
C ARG A 151 -3.14 23.41 0.34
N GLU A 152 -2.01 23.82 0.91
CA GLU A 152 -1.22 23.01 1.85
C GLU A 152 -1.99 22.80 3.15
N LEU A 153 -2.74 23.80 3.61
CA LEU A 153 -3.62 23.68 4.76
C LEU A 153 -4.68 22.58 4.55
N ARG A 154 -5.36 22.57 3.40
CA ARG A 154 -6.33 21.51 3.07
C ARG A 154 -5.70 20.12 2.98
N GLN A 155 -4.44 20.04 2.56
CA GLN A 155 -3.70 18.77 2.52
C GLN A 155 -3.39 18.29 3.93
N LEU A 156 -2.94 19.19 4.81
CA LEU A 156 -2.72 18.90 6.23
C LEU A 156 -4.02 18.48 6.92
N ASP A 157 -5.12 19.20 6.68
CA ASP A 157 -6.44 18.89 7.23
C ASP A 157 -6.97 17.52 6.77
N PHE A 158 -6.62 17.09 5.56
CA PHE A 158 -6.97 15.74 5.09
C PHE A 158 -6.13 14.68 5.79
N ILE A 159 -4.82 14.92 5.94
CA ILE A 159 -3.91 13.97 6.59
C ILE A 159 -4.20 13.87 8.10
N SER A 160 -4.61 14.97 8.74
CA SER A 160 -4.94 15.00 10.18
C SER A 160 -6.20 14.22 10.55
N GLN A 161 -7.05 13.88 9.58
CA GLN A 161 -8.17 12.95 9.79
C GLN A 161 -7.70 11.52 10.09
N PHE A 162 -6.43 11.22 9.80
CA PHE A 162 -5.81 9.94 10.09
C PHE A 162 -5.02 10.03 11.39
N ASN A 163 -5.11 8.99 12.23
CA ASN A 163 -4.71 9.06 13.64
C ASN A 163 -3.20 9.12 13.90
N SER A 164 -2.32 9.00 12.90
CA SER A 164 -0.92 8.64 13.17
C SER A 164 0.09 9.14 12.13
N VAL A 165 0.75 10.28 12.44
CA VAL A 165 1.93 10.77 11.72
C VAL A 165 3.09 10.91 12.72
N LEU A 166 4.11 10.05 12.62
CA LEU A 166 5.29 10.09 13.50
C LEU A 166 6.57 10.26 12.66
N PRO A 167 7.52 11.12 13.09
CA PRO A 167 8.81 11.27 12.40
C PRO A 167 9.63 9.98 12.44
N ARG A 168 10.49 9.76 11.43
CA ARG A 168 11.41 8.63 11.40
C ARG A 168 12.33 8.66 12.64
N PRO A 169 12.42 7.57 13.43
CA PRO A 169 13.36 7.50 14.54
C PRO A 169 14.80 7.52 14.01
N SER A 170 15.69 8.24 14.68
CA SER A 170 17.11 8.39 14.32
C SER A 170 17.90 7.08 14.31
N VAL A 171 17.34 6.01 14.90
CA VAL A 171 17.89 4.66 14.95
C VAL A 171 16.92 3.71 14.25
N SER A 172 16.87 3.79 12.93
CA SER A 172 16.39 2.68 12.11
C SER A 172 17.42 2.52 11.00
N GLU A 173 17.86 1.28 10.79
CA GLU A 173 18.79 0.94 9.71
C GLU A 173 18.38 1.68 8.46
N SER A 174 19.35 2.34 7.84
CA SER A 174 19.16 3.01 6.57
C SER A 174 18.55 2.00 5.59
N TYR A 175 17.27 2.15 5.29
CA TYR A 175 16.70 1.68 4.04
C TYR A 175 17.30 2.58 2.97
N SER A 176 18.55 2.27 2.66
CA SER A 176 19.32 2.89 1.62
C SER A 176 18.52 2.76 0.33
N GLU A 177 18.70 3.74 -0.54
CA GLU A 177 18.46 3.73 -2.00
C GLU A 177 18.56 2.36 -2.70
N LYS A 178 19.25 1.40 -2.08
CA LYS A 178 19.24 -0.02 -2.40
C LYS A 178 17.85 -0.64 -2.42
N ASP A 179 16.87 -0.39 -1.53
CA ASP A 179 15.62 -1.19 -1.57
C ASP A 179 14.71 -0.91 -2.79
N LEU A 180 14.84 0.26 -3.41
CA LEU A 180 14.24 0.57 -4.72
C LEU A 180 15.01 -0.07 -5.90
N ALA A 181 16.28 -0.45 -5.69
CA ALA A 181 17.17 -1.08 -6.67
C ALA A 181 17.38 -2.61 -6.46
N THR A 182 17.21 -3.12 -5.24
CA THR A 182 17.49 -4.50 -4.75
C THR A 182 16.24 -5.37 -4.76
N CYS A 183 15.06 -4.80 -5.04
CA CYS A 183 13.91 -5.58 -5.53
C CYS A 183 14.19 -6.37 -6.83
N SER A 184 15.40 -6.27 -7.40
CA SER A 184 15.79 -7.00 -8.61
C SER A 184 16.56 -8.30 -8.36
N LEU A 185 16.98 -8.66 -7.14
CA LEU A 185 17.60 -9.96 -6.87
C LEU A 185 17.43 -10.41 -5.41
N ASP A 186 17.13 -11.70 -5.26
CA ASP A 186 17.12 -12.50 -4.03
C ASP A 186 15.87 -12.40 -3.13
N TYR A 187 14.73 -12.83 -3.67
CA TYR A 187 13.80 -13.59 -2.83
C TYR A 187 14.39 -15.00 -2.62
N PRO A 188 14.66 -15.44 -1.37
CA PRO A 188 14.90 -16.85 -1.13
C PRO A 188 13.66 -17.60 -1.59
N ARG A 189 13.85 -18.44 -2.62
CA ARG A 189 12.85 -19.34 -3.17
C ARG A 189 12.20 -20.08 -1.99
N CYS A 190 10.93 -19.80 -1.73
CA CYS A 190 10.17 -20.44 -0.67
C CYS A 190 9.83 -21.87 -1.13
N ASP A 191 10.83 -22.73 -1.18
CA ASP A 191 10.63 -24.16 -1.33
C ASP A 191 10.28 -24.74 0.06
N ARG A 192 9.00 -25.14 0.22
CA ARG A 192 8.29 -25.73 1.39
C ARG A 192 7.36 -24.70 2.06
N VAL A 193 6.03 -24.87 2.09
CA VAL A 193 5.22 -26.09 2.18
C VAL A 193 3.89 -25.86 1.44
N CYS A 194 3.67 -26.54 0.30
CA CYS A 194 2.31 -26.79 -0.17
C CYS A 194 1.68 -27.82 0.77
N ARG A 195 0.89 -27.40 1.76
CA ARG A 195 -0.11 -28.31 2.34
C ARG A 195 -1.32 -28.30 1.40
N PRO A 196 -1.76 -29.46 0.87
CA PRO A 196 -3.04 -29.54 0.20
C PRO A 196 -4.15 -29.07 1.15
N LEU A 197 -5.06 -28.24 0.66
CA LEU A 197 -6.30 -27.92 1.34
C LEU A 197 -7.06 -29.22 1.60
N GLU A 198 -7.32 -29.54 2.87
CA GLU A 198 -8.20 -30.66 3.21
C GLU A 198 -9.63 -30.34 2.75
N PRO A 199 -10.33 -31.29 2.11
CA PRO A 199 -11.70 -31.08 1.67
C PRO A 199 -12.65 -30.95 2.87
N PRO A 200 -13.74 -30.16 2.74
CA PRO A 200 -14.68 -29.96 3.83
C PRO A 200 -15.40 -31.28 4.18
N PRO A 201 -15.73 -31.49 5.47
CA PRO A 201 -16.41 -32.71 5.89
C PRO A 201 -17.83 -32.78 5.31
N PRO A 202 -18.33 -33.99 4.98
CA PRO A 202 -19.64 -34.16 4.38
C PRO A 202 -20.76 -33.80 5.36
N MET A 203 -21.76 -33.05 4.88
CA MET A 203 -22.97 -32.76 5.65
C MET A 203 -23.81 -34.03 5.81
N THR A 204 -23.93 -34.52 7.05
CA THR A 204 -24.81 -35.64 7.39
C THR A 204 -26.26 -35.17 7.35
N VAL A 205 -27.02 -35.64 6.36
CA VAL A 205 -28.47 -35.47 6.31
C VAL A 205 -29.09 -36.45 7.29
N HIS A 206 -29.56 -35.99 8.44
CA HIS A 206 -30.35 -36.82 9.35
C HIS A 206 -31.77 -36.99 8.80
N SER A 207 -32.00 -38.13 8.14
CA SER A 207 -33.33 -38.66 7.89
C SER A 207 -33.86 -39.34 9.17
N GLY A 208 -34.95 -38.84 9.74
CA GLY A 208 -35.54 -39.42 10.95
C GLY A 208 -36.86 -38.77 11.35
N LEU A 209 -37.89 -38.92 10.51
CA LEU A 209 -39.28 -38.84 10.95
C LEU A 209 -39.62 -40.15 11.68
N SER A 210 -39.89 -40.08 12.97
CA SER A 210 -40.87 -40.99 13.59
C SER A 210 -41.49 -40.32 14.82
N LEU A 211 -42.78 -40.07 14.70
CA LEU A 211 -43.68 -39.65 15.77
C LEU A 211 -43.94 -40.86 16.67
N GLU A 212 -43.59 -40.77 17.95
CA GLU A 212 -44.27 -41.54 18.98
C GLU A 212 -44.17 -40.79 20.32
N GLY A 213 -45.33 -40.46 20.86
CA GLY A 213 -45.45 -39.74 22.11
C GLY A 213 -45.36 -40.66 23.31
N GLN A 214 -44.84 -40.14 24.43
CA GLN A 214 -45.27 -40.53 25.76
C GLN A 214 -44.93 -39.44 26.80
N ARG A 215 -45.75 -39.45 27.85
CA ARG A 215 -46.06 -38.40 28.83
C ARG A 215 -45.02 -38.25 29.95
N LEU A 216 -44.95 -37.01 30.47
CA LEU A 216 -44.82 -36.57 31.87
C LEU A 216 -43.66 -37.13 32.73
N SER A 217 -42.77 -36.24 33.20
CA SER A 217 -42.77 -35.78 34.60
C SER A 217 -41.80 -34.60 34.82
N ALA A 218 -42.22 -33.65 35.64
CA ALA A 218 -41.47 -32.47 36.06
C ALA A 218 -40.30 -32.78 37.01
N SER A 219 -39.21 -32.01 36.91
CA SER A 219 -38.32 -31.68 38.04
C SER A 219 -37.39 -30.51 37.70
N ASN A 220 -37.59 -29.41 38.43
CA ASN A 220 -36.74 -28.27 38.78
C ASN A 220 -35.24 -28.29 38.39
N ALA A 221 -34.70 -27.16 37.91
CA ALA A 221 -33.97 -26.17 38.75
C ALA A 221 -33.11 -25.16 37.93
N THR A 222 -33.18 -23.87 38.33
CA THR A 222 -32.13 -22.79 38.35
C THR A 222 -31.35 -22.44 37.06
N PHE A 223 -31.52 -21.27 36.42
CA PHE A 223 -31.18 -19.87 36.79
C PHE A 223 -29.69 -19.47 36.72
N ALA A 224 -29.43 -18.33 36.03
CA ALA A 224 -28.20 -17.51 35.83
C ALA A 224 -27.47 -17.75 34.48
N ARG A 225 -27.37 -16.85 33.48
CA ARG A 225 -27.08 -15.39 33.29
C ARG A 225 -25.63 -14.94 33.57
N ARG A 226 -25.02 -14.36 32.51
CA ARG A 226 -23.82 -13.49 32.42
C ARG A 226 -22.47 -14.19 32.64
N PHE A 227 -21.42 -13.97 31.85
CA PHE A 227 -21.02 -12.81 31.03
C PHE A 227 -20.70 -13.18 29.59
#